data_AF-A0A943DI63-F1
#
_entry.id   AF-A0A943DI63-F1
#
_cell.length_a   1.000
_cell.length_b   1.000
_cell.length_c   1.000
_cell.angle_alpha   90.00
_cell.angle_beta   90.00
_cell.angle_gamma   90.00
#
_symmetry.space_group_name_H-M   'P 1'
#
loop_
_entity.id
_entity.type
_entity.pdbx_description
1 polymer ?
#
loop_
_entity_poly.entity_id
_entity_poly.type
_entity_poly.pdbx_seq_one_letter_code
_entity_poly.pdbx_strand_id
1 'polypeptide(L)'
;MELKELTVEELSRGYVRSKKEGALICIFCGETFMEENIYNYAGTMVTAERAMIRHIFDVHGGAFHGLINLDKQINGLSEIQKQILTGMYEEKENRELGEAMNISAATVRTHKFNIQKMKREARILLAVLNQIEDEDAVILRKQLAKLRDQERAEKAGADLSDGLERSLTGNSLHPFFTQFNLK
;
A
#
# COMPACT_ATOMS: atom_id res chain seq x y z
N MET A 1 -9.76 -15.18 7.52
CA MET A 1 -8.53 -14.37 7.37
C MET A 1 -8.97 -12.92 7.28
N GLU A 2 -8.56 -12.06 8.21
CA GLU A 2 -8.91 -10.63 8.15
C GLU A 2 -7.93 -9.92 7.21
N LEU A 3 -8.44 -9.26 6.17
CA LEU A 3 -7.62 -8.49 5.22
C LEU A 3 -6.76 -7.41 5.90
N LYS A 4 -7.12 -6.97 7.12
CA LYS A 4 -6.41 -5.96 7.91
C LYS A 4 -4.99 -6.36 8.30
N GLU A 5 -4.67 -7.64 8.35
CA GLU A 5 -3.37 -8.12 8.80
C GLU A 5 -2.38 -8.36 7.65
N LEU A 6 -2.80 -8.13 6.40
CA LEU A 6 -1.97 -8.41 5.23
C LEU A 6 -1.01 -7.27 4.93
N THR A 7 0.25 -7.62 4.66
CA THR A 7 1.20 -6.63 4.15
C THR A 7 0.90 -6.25 2.70
N VAL A 8 1.44 -5.12 2.24
CA VAL A 8 1.32 -4.70 0.83
C VAL A 8 1.93 -5.74 -0.11
N GLU A 9 3.01 -6.39 0.30
CA GLU A 9 3.66 -7.46 -0.45
C GLU A 9 2.77 -8.70 -0.57
N GLU A 10 2.05 -9.05 0.50
CA GLU A 10 1.08 -10.16 0.53
C GLU A 10 -0.11 -9.91 -0.39
N LEU A 11 -0.67 -8.71 -0.33
CA LEU A 11 -1.72 -8.28 -1.25
C LEU A 11 -1.23 -8.33 -2.71
N SER A 12 -0.01 -7.84 -2.96
CA SER A 12 0.55 -7.76 -4.31
C SER A 12 0.83 -9.13 -4.94
N ARG A 13 1.24 -10.12 -4.14
CA ARG A 13 1.47 -11.49 -4.63
C ARG A 13 0.19 -12.34 -4.66
N GLY A 14 -0.81 -12.01 -3.85
CA GLY A 14 -2.11 -12.68 -3.83
C GLY A 14 -2.21 -13.93 -2.94
N TYR A 15 -1.20 -14.20 -2.10
CA TYR A 15 -1.23 -15.30 -1.12
C TYR A 15 -0.49 -14.95 0.17
N VAL A 16 -0.80 -15.66 1.25
CA VAL A 16 -0.07 -15.62 2.51
C VAL A 16 0.64 -16.94 2.78
N ARG A 17 1.72 -16.87 3.57
CA ARG A 17 2.43 -18.06 4.05
C ARG A 17 2.08 -18.31 5.51
N SER A 18 1.31 -19.36 5.78
CA SER A 18 0.96 -19.79 7.13
C SER A 18 2.10 -20.61 7.73
N LYS A 19 2.86 -20.01 8.65
CA LYS A 19 3.93 -20.72 9.39
C LYS A 19 3.40 -21.86 10.27
N LYS A 20 2.17 -21.74 10.78
CA LYS A 20 1.55 -22.76 11.64
C LYS A 20 1.20 -24.01 10.86
N GLU A 21 0.72 -23.84 9.63
CA GLU A 21 0.21 -24.92 8.80
C GLU A 21 1.24 -25.40 7.77
N GLY A 22 2.36 -24.69 7.59
CA GLY A 22 3.34 -25.01 6.56
C GLY A 22 2.76 -24.92 5.15
N ALA A 23 1.90 -23.92 4.92
CA ALA A 23 1.09 -23.83 3.70
C ALA A 23 0.99 -22.41 3.14
N LEU A 24 0.76 -22.34 1.83
CA LEU A 24 0.45 -21.13 1.09
C LEU A 24 -1.06 -21.04 0.91
N ILE A 25 -1.67 -19.92 1.27
CA ILE A 25 -3.13 -19.72 1.22
C ILE A 25 -3.45 -18.56 0.29
N CYS A 26 -4.30 -18.80 -0.71
CA CYS A 26 -4.78 -17.78 -1.63
C CYS A 26 -5.66 -16.76 -0.89
N ILE A 27 -5.37 -15.46 -1.02
CA ILE A 27 -6.12 -14.43 -0.29
C ILE A 27 -7.52 -14.17 -0.87
N PHE A 28 -7.78 -14.65 -2.10
CA PHE A 28 -9.01 -14.39 -2.83
C PHE A 28 -10.07 -15.48 -2.64
N CYS A 29 -9.66 -16.75 -2.54
CA CYS A 29 -10.58 -17.89 -2.41
C CYS A 29 -10.27 -18.85 -1.26
N GLY A 30 -9.11 -18.70 -0.60
CA GLY A 30 -8.72 -19.57 0.51
C GLY A 30 -8.15 -20.93 0.09
N GLU A 31 -7.92 -21.18 -1.21
CA GLU A 31 -7.23 -22.39 -1.68
C GLU A 31 -5.85 -22.51 -1.04
N THR A 32 -5.48 -23.72 -0.61
CA THR A 32 -4.30 -23.95 0.21
C THR A 32 -3.36 -24.98 -0.44
N PHE A 33 -2.08 -24.64 -0.48
CA PHE A 33 -1.01 -25.51 -0.98
C PHE A 33 0.04 -25.71 0.12
N MET A 34 0.12 -26.93 0.65
CA MET A 34 1.19 -27.36 1.57
C MET A 34 2.55 -27.20 0.92
N GLU A 35 3.49 -26.54 1.61
CA GLU A 35 4.82 -26.21 1.07
C GLU A 35 5.70 -27.44 0.81
N GLU A 36 5.51 -28.49 1.61
CA GLU A 36 6.29 -29.74 1.51
C GLU A 36 5.84 -30.62 0.33
N ASN A 37 4.71 -30.29 -0.30
CA ASN A 37 4.15 -31.07 -1.40
C ASN A 37 4.61 -30.56 -2.77
N ILE A 38 4.71 -31.49 -3.71
CA ILE A 38 4.87 -31.22 -5.13
C ILE A 38 3.53 -31.45 -5.83
N TYR A 39 3.12 -30.50 -6.64
CA TYR A 39 1.83 -30.52 -7.32
C TYR A 39 2.02 -30.82 -8.80
N ASN A 40 1.14 -31.64 -9.37
CA ASN A 40 1.08 -31.81 -10.81
C ASN A 40 0.17 -30.72 -11.39
N TYR A 41 0.72 -29.88 -12.25
CA TYR A 41 -0.02 -28.87 -12.97
C TYR A 41 0.23 -29.04 -14.47
N ALA A 42 -0.83 -29.35 -15.22
CA ALA A 42 -0.79 -29.59 -16.67
C ALA A 42 0.33 -30.58 -17.10
N GLY A 43 0.52 -31.66 -16.32
CA GLY A 43 1.54 -32.68 -16.60
C GLY A 43 2.96 -32.32 -16.14
N THR A 44 3.16 -31.15 -15.54
CA THR A 44 4.45 -30.72 -14.98
C THR A 44 4.41 -30.73 -13.46
N MET A 45 5.41 -31.35 -12.84
CA MET A 45 5.58 -31.33 -11.39
C MET A 45 6.18 -29.98 -10.96
N VAL A 46 5.50 -29.26 -10.09
CA VAL A 46 5.87 -27.91 -9.64
C VAL A 46 5.78 -27.78 -8.12
N THR A 47 6.54 -26.82 -7.57
CA THR A 47 6.49 -26.49 -6.14
C THR A 47 5.14 -25.89 -5.74
N ALA A 48 4.80 -25.95 -4.45
CA ALA A 48 3.61 -25.30 -3.89
C ALA A 48 3.51 -23.82 -4.28
N GLU A 49 4.61 -23.07 -4.21
CA GLU A 49 4.65 -21.65 -4.59
C GLU A 49 4.32 -21.45 -6.07
N ARG A 50 4.86 -22.30 -6.94
CA ARG A 50 4.58 -22.20 -8.37
C ARG A 50 3.14 -22.61 -8.69
N ALA A 51 2.61 -23.61 -7.98
CA ALA A 51 1.20 -24.00 -8.07
C ALA A 51 0.28 -22.86 -7.62
N MET A 52 0.60 -22.19 -6.51
CA MET A 52 -0.14 -21.01 -6.02
C MET A 52 -0.14 -19.86 -7.03
N ILE A 53 1.03 -19.49 -7.57
CA ILE A 53 1.12 -18.43 -8.58
C ILE A 53 0.27 -18.77 -9.82
N ARG A 54 0.25 -20.04 -10.24
CA ARG A 54 -0.61 -20.50 -11.35
C ARG A 54 -2.09 -20.38 -10.99
N HIS A 55 -2.48 -20.93 -9.85
CA HIS A 55 -3.85 -20.83 -9.35
C HIS A 55 -4.34 -19.38 -9.34
N ILE A 56 -3.55 -18.44 -8.82
CA ILE A 56 -3.90 -17.02 -8.80
C ILE A 56 -4.08 -16.47 -10.22
N PHE A 57 -3.20 -16.85 -11.15
CA PHE A 57 -3.31 -16.42 -12.54
C PHE A 57 -4.56 -17.00 -13.24
N ASP A 58 -4.80 -18.30 -13.12
CA ASP A 58 -5.85 -19.00 -13.88
C ASP A 58 -7.24 -18.77 -13.30
N VAL A 59 -7.36 -18.72 -11.97
CA VAL A 59 -8.66 -18.61 -11.27
C VAL A 59 -9.05 -17.15 -11.06
N HIS A 60 -8.07 -16.26 -10.81
CA HIS A 60 -8.34 -14.86 -10.48
C HIS A 60 -7.87 -13.86 -11.54
N GLY A 61 -7.28 -14.32 -12.64
CA GLY A 61 -6.67 -13.46 -13.66
C GLY A 61 -5.37 -12.81 -13.19
N GLY A 62 -4.76 -13.32 -12.12
CA GLY A 62 -3.61 -12.71 -11.46
C GLY A 62 -4.00 -11.82 -10.27
N ALA A 63 -3.01 -11.42 -9.48
CA ALA A 63 -3.25 -10.62 -8.27
C ALA A 63 -3.91 -9.26 -8.57
N PHE A 64 -3.59 -8.63 -9.71
CA PHE A 64 -4.22 -7.37 -10.14
C PHE A 64 -5.74 -7.53 -10.30
N HIS A 65 -6.16 -8.50 -11.10
CA HIS A 65 -7.58 -8.78 -11.35
C HIS A 65 -8.29 -9.27 -10.09
N GLY A 66 -7.60 -10.04 -9.25
CA GLY A 66 -8.11 -10.41 -7.92
C GLY A 66 -8.43 -9.20 -7.05
N LEU A 67 -7.51 -8.23 -6.91
CA LEU A 67 -7.67 -7.04 -6.07
C LEU A 67 -8.71 -6.04 -6.61
N ILE A 68 -8.69 -5.78 -7.92
CA ILE A 68 -9.56 -4.75 -8.52
C ILE A 68 -11.03 -5.17 -8.57
N ASN A 69 -11.29 -6.48 -8.58
CA ASN A 69 -12.63 -7.05 -8.59
C ASN A 69 -13.19 -7.36 -7.19
N LEU A 70 -12.44 -7.08 -6.13
CA LEU A 70 -12.98 -7.10 -4.77
C LEU A 70 -14.16 -6.13 -4.64
N ASP A 71 -15.02 -6.39 -3.66
CA ASP A 71 -16.14 -5.51 -3.35
C ASP A 71 -15.65 -4.07 -3.11
N LYS A 72 -16.46 -3.09 -3.51
CA LYS A 72 -16.13 -1.67 -3.38
C LYS A 72 -15.87 -1.25 -1.93
N GLN A 73 -16.53 -1.90 -0.96
CA GLN A 73 -16.29 -1.66 0.47
C GLN A 73 -14.89 -2.11 0.90
N ILE A 74 -14.26 -3.01 0.15
CA ILE A 74 -12.93 -3.55 0.44
C ILE A 74 -11.86 -2.73 -0.27
N ASN A 75 -11.93 -2.58 -1.60
CA ASN A 75 -10.87 -1.88 -2.35
C ASN A 75 -11.04 -0.35 -2.39
N GLY A 76 -12.22 0.18 -2.07
CA GLY A 76 -12.49 1.62 -2.04
C GLY A 76 -12.48 2.31 -3.41
N LEU A 77 -12.39 1.56 -4.52
CA LEU A 77 -12.25 2.12 -5.86
C LEU A 77 -13.63 2.39 -6.49
N SER A 78 -13.81 3.59 -7.04
CA SER A 78 -14.92 3.89 -7.94
C SER A 78 -14.78 3.16 -9.27
N GLU A 79 -15.89 2.97 -9.99
CA GLU A 79 -15.89 2.31 -11.30
C GLU A 79 -14.99 3.01 -12.33
N ILE A 80 -14.97 4.35 -12.34
CA ILE A 80 -14.06 5.12 -13.20
C ILE A 80 -12.59 4.85 -12.84
N GLN A 81 -12.26 4.79 -11.55
CA GLN A 81 -10.88 4.47 -11.12
C GLN A 81 -10.49 3.04 -11.50
N LYS A 82 -11.40 2.06 -11.37
CA LYS A 82 -11.16 0.69 -11.81
C LYS A 82 -10.85 0.63 -13.29
N GLN A 83 -11.67 1.26 -14.14
CA GLN A 83 -11.45 1.29 -15.60
C GLN A 83 -10.10 1.93 -15.96
N ILE A 84 -9.72 3.04 -15.32
CA ILE A 84 -8.44 3.69 -15.55
C ILE A 84 -7.27 2.78 -15.11
N LEU A 85 -7.36 2.14 -13.95
CA LEU A 85 -6.35 1.23 -13.45
C LEU A 85 -6.19 0.00 -14.36
N THR A 86 -7.30 -0.60 -14.82
CA THR A 86 -7.27 -1.70 -15.79
C THR A 86 -6.61 -1.27 -17.09
N GLY A 87 -6.98 -0.10 -17.64
CA GLY A 87 -6.35 0.42 -18.84
C GLY A 87 -4.85 0.74 -18.65
N MET A 88 -4.42 1.13 -17.45
CA MET A 88 -3.00 1.28 -17.13
C MET A 88 -2.28 -0.07 -17.06
N TYR A 89 -2.92 -1.09 -16.50
CA TYR A 89 -2.36 -2.44 -16.40
C TYR A 89 -2.20 -3.11 -17.77
N GLU A 90 -3.16 -2.88 -18.67
CA GLU A 90 -3.16 -3.36 -20.06
C GLU A 90 -2.32 -2.47 -21.00
N GLU A 91 -1.60 -1.47 -20.46
CA GLU A 91 -0.77 -0.54 -21.24
C GLU A 91 -1.49 0.23 -22.37
N LYS A 92 -2.81 0.44 -22.23
CA LYS A 92 -3.63 1.14 -23.22
C LYS A 92 -3.23 2.62 -23.36
N GLU A 93 -3.26 3.10 -24.60
CA GLU A 93 -3.06 4.51 -24.88
C GLU A 93 -4.21 5.37 -24.33
N ASN A 94 -3.91 6.63 -23.98
CA ASN A 94 -4.92 7.53 -23.42
C ASN A 94 -6.09 7.81 -24.37
N ARG A 95 -5.85 7.74 -25.69
CA ARG A 95 -6.91 7.93 -26.69
C ARG A 95 -7.86 6.74 -26.71
N GLU A 96 -7.31 5.53 -26.80
CA GLU A 96 -8.08 4.28 -26.79
C GLU A 96 -8.89 4.14 -25.50
N LEU A 97 -8.27 4.41 -24.35
CA LEU A 97 -8.95 4.36 -23.06
C LEU A 97 -10.04 5.43 -22.94
N GLY A 98 -9.81 6.63 -23.51
CA GLY A 98 -10.81 7.69 -23.56
C GLY A 98 -12.03 7.30 -24.41
N GLU A 99 -11.80 6.70 -25.57
CA GLU A 99 -12.85 6.18 -26.45
C GLU A 99 -13.68 5.09 -25.76
N ALA A 100 -13.03 4.12 -25.10
CA ALA A 100 -13.69 3.04 -24.38
C ALA A 100 -14.56 3.55 -23.20
N MET A 101 -14.13 4.63 -22.56
CA MET A 101 -14.81 5.22 -21.40
C MET A 101 -15.75 6.39 -21.76
N ASN A 102 -15.83 6.76 -23.05
CA ASN A 102 -16.54 7.94 -23.54
C ASN A 102 -16.11 9.27 -22.85
N ILE A 103 -14.80 9.46 -22.67
CA ILE A 103 -14.20 10.68 -22.10
C ILE A 103 -13.01 11.15 -22.95
N SER A 104 -12.64 12.42 -22.81
CA SER A 104 -11.49 12.95 -23.56
C SER A 104 -10.17 12.32 -23.09
N ALA A 105 -9.19 12.20 -24.00
CA ALA A 105 -7.84 11.77 -23.65
C ALA A 105 -7.18 12.70 -22.60
N ALA A 106 -7.55 13.98 -22.55
CA ALA A 106 -7.11 14.90 -21.51
C ALA A 106 -7.67 14.50 -20.13
N THR A 107 -8.96 14.15 -20.06
CA THR A 107 -9.63 13.66 -18.85
C THR A 107 -8.99 12.36 -18.33
N VAL A 108 -8.62 11.44 -19.23
CA VAL A 108 -7.86 10.22 -18.87
C VAL A 108 -6.53 10.56 -18.20
N ARG A 109 -5.75 11.50 -18.76
CA ARG A 109 -4.48 11.94 -18.16
C ARG A 109 -4.71 12.50 -16.75
N THR A 110 -5.74 13.32 -16.56
CA THR A 110 -6.11 13.84 -15.24
C THR A 110 -6.46 12.73 -14.26
N HIS A 111 -7.23 11.72 -14.66
CA HIS A 111 -7.51 10.57 -13.80
C HIS A 111 -6.24 9.79 -13.44
N LYS A 112 -5.36 9.51 -14.41
CA LYS A 112 -4.06 8.84 -14.16
C LYS A 112 -3.20 9.65 -13.18
N PHE A 113 -3.14 10.96 -13.34
CA PHE A 113 -2.42 11.85 -12.41
C PHE A 113 -3.01 11.79 -10.99
N ASN A 114 -4.34 11.86 -10.87
CA ASN A 114 -5.03 11.77 -9.58
C ASN A 114 -4.80 10.42 -8.89
N ILE A 115 -4.76 9.31 -9.64
CA ILE A 115 -4.39 7.98 -9.11
C ILE A 115 -2.96 7.97 -8.57
N GLN A 116 -2.00 8.56 -9.28
CA GLN A 116 -0.63 8.66 -8.78
C GLN A 116 -0.54 9.55 -7.54
N LYS A 117 -1.35 10.61 -7.46
CA LYS A 117 -1.47 11.45 -6.26
C LYS A 117 -2.02 10.65 -5.08
N MET A 118 -3.14 9.94 -5.26
CA MET A 118 -3.73 9.07 -4.22
C MET A 118 -2.75 8.01 -3.75
N LYS A 119 -1.97 7.39 -4.66
CA LYS A 119 -0.91 6.44 -4.29
C LYS A 119 0.13 7.05 -3.35
N ARG A 120 0.55 8.30 -3.60
CA ARG A 120 1.51 9.01 -2.74
C ARG A 120 0.90 9.33 -1.38
N GLU A 121 -0.34 9.83 -1.37
CA GLU A 121 -1.07 10.14 -0.14
C GLU A 121 -1.29 8.88 0.71
N ALA A 122 -1.69 7.77 0.09
CA ALA A 122 -1.89 6.48 0.75
C ALA A 122 -0.59 5.95 1.39
N ARG A 123 0.57 6.14 0.74
CA ARG A 123 1.86 5.76 1.33
C ARG A 123 2.18 6.55 2.59
N ILE A 124 1.93 7.87 2.57
CA ILE A 124 2.13 8.73 3.74
C ILE A 124 1.14 8.33 4.85
N LEU A 125 -0.13 8.12 4.50
CA LEU A 125 -1.15 7.69 5.44
C LEU A 125 -0.79 6.36 6.11
N LEU A 126 -0.39 5.35 5.32
CA LEU A 126 0.04 4.06 5.84
C LEU A 126 1.22 4.21 6.80
N ALA A 127 2.22 5.02 6.45
CA ALA A 127 3.36 5.28 7.33
C ALA A 127 2.94 5.94 8.65
N VAL A 128 2.00 6.89 8.62
CA VAL A 128 1.46 7.55 9.83
C VAL A 128 0.68 6.57 10.70
N LEU A 129 -0.15 5.71 10.09
CA LEU A 129 -0.92 4.70 10.82
C LEU A 129 0.00 3.66 11.46
N ASN A 130 0.99 3.17 10.74
CA ASN A 130 1.98 2.24 11.28
C ASN A 130 2.70 2.83 12.50
N GLN A 131 3.01 4.14 12.51
CA GLN A 131 3.61 4.80 13.68
C GLN A 131 2.67 4.90 14.90
N ILE A 132 1.35 4.86 14.67
CA ILE A 132 0.35 4.85 15.75
C ILE A 132 0.21 3.44 16.33
N GLU A 133 0.27 2.42 15.48
CA GLU A 133 0.07 1.02 15.83
C GLU A 133 1.34 0.33 16.36
N ASP A 134 2.52 0.81 15.99
CA ASP A 134 3.81 0.28 16.45
C ASP A 134 4.04 0.59 17.94
N GLU A 135 3.93 -0.44 18.78
CA GLU A 135 4.10 -0.33 20.23
C GLU A 135 5.48 0.18 20.64
N ASP A 136 6.55 -0.26 19.95
CA ASP A 136 7.92 0.15 20.24
C ASP A 136 8.11 1.63 19.92
N ALA A 137 7.60 2.08 18.77
CA ALA A 137 7.60 3.50 18.41
C ALA A 137 6.81 4.34 19.42
N VAL A 138 5.67 3.85 19.89
CA VAL A 138 4.85 4.53 20.91
C VAL A 138 5.59 4.63 22.25
N ILE A 139 6.24 3.56 22.70
CA ILE A 139 7.03 3.54 23.94
C ILE A 139 8.18 4.53 23.84
N LEU A 140 8.96 4.45 22.75
CA LEU A 140 10.09 5.34 22.51
C LEU A 140 9.65 6.81 22.51
N ARG A 141 8.55 7.14 21.82
CA ARG A 141 7.97 8.49 21.80
C ARG A 141 7.62 8.97 23.20
N LYS A 142 6.99 8.14 24.03
CA LYS A 142 6.63 8.48 25.42
C LYS A 142 7.88 8.70 26.28
N GLN A 143 8.93 7.90 26.12
CA GLN A 143 10.19 8.06 26.83
C GLN A 143 10.88 9.37 26.45
N LEU A 144 11.00 9.68 25.15
CA LEU A 144 11.58 10.92 24.66
C LEU A 144 10.77 12.16 25.09
N ALA A 145 9.45 12.06 25.18
CA ALA A 145 8.62 13.14 25.72
C ALA A 145 8.95 13.41 27.20
N LYS A 146 9.06 12.36 28.02
CA LYS A 146 9.44 12.49 29.44
C LYS A 146 10.82 13.12 29.62
N LEU A 147 11.82 12.69 28.85
CA LEU A 147 13.17 13.25 28.91
C LEU A 147 13.17 14.75 28.58
N ARG A 148 12.43 15.15 27.52
CA ARG A 148 12.28 16.55 27.14
C ARG A 148 11.62 17.40 28.23
N ASP A 149 10.62 16.85 28.91
CA ASP A 149 9.92 17.54 29.99
C ASP A 149 10.83 17.69 31.22
N GLN A 150 11.66 16.68 31.51
CA GLN A 150 12.70 16.75 32.56
C GLN A 150 13.75 17.81 32.23
N GLU A 151 14.29 17.82 31.01
CA GLU A 151 15.26 18.83 30.54
C GLU A 151 14.67 20.25 30.58
N ARG A 152 13.38 20.42 30.26
CA ARG A 152 12.69 21.71 30.36
C ARG A 152 12.51 22.15 31.81
N ALA A 153 12.18 21.24 32.72
CA ALA A 153 12.05 21.56 34.14
C ALA A 153 13.40 21.97 34.76
N GLU A 154 14.49 21.30 34.36
CA GLU A 154 15.86 21.64 34.77
C GLU A 154 16.31 22.98 34.19
N LYS A 155 16.02 23.24 32.90
CA LYS A 155 16.31 24.54 32.25
C LYS A 155 15.43 25.68 32.74
N ALA A 156 14.20 25.44 33.18
CA ALA A 156 13.35 26.48 33.77
C ALA A 156 13.90 27.01 35.12
N GLY A 157 14.88 26.30 35.73
CA GLY A 157 15.68 26.80 36.85
C GLY A 157 16.92 27.63 36.47
N ALA A 158 17.25 27.75 35.17
CA ALA A 158 18.38 28.50 34.65
C ALA A 158 17.90 29.51 33.58
N ASP A 159 17.92 30.79 33.92
CA ASP A 159 17.14 31.85 33.29
C ASP A 159 17.32 32.07 31.76
N LEU A 160 16.24 32.64 31.20
CA LEU A 160 15.90 33.11 29.86
C LEU A 160 17.06 33.64 28.99
N SER A 161 17.40 32.93 27.91
CA SER A 161 17.58 33.53 26.59
C SER A 161 17.68 32.46 25.49
N ASP A 162 17.25 32.86 24.30
CA ASP A 162 17.31 32.13 23.03
C ASP A 162 16.15 31.16 22.75
N GLY A 163 14.96 31.76 22.65
CA GLY A 163 13.83 31.15 21.97
C GLY A 163 14.07 31.12 20.47
N LEU A 164 14.57 30.00 19.96
CA LEU A 164 14.39 29.63 18.55
C LEU A 164 13.23 28.63 18.46
N GLU A 165 12.01 29.15 18.49
CA GLU A 165 10.85 28.40 18.01
C GLU A 165 11.05 28.11 16.52
N ARG A 166 11.60 26.93 16.20
CA ARG A 166 11.46 26.34 14.87
C ARG A 166 10.03 25.85 14.72
N SER A 167 9.15 26.82 14.50
CA SER A 167 7.82 26.63 13.93
C SER A 167 7.99 25.96 12.57
N LEU A 168 7.85 24.64 12.51
CA LEU A 168 7.54 23.91 11.28
C LEU A 168 6.09 24.24 10.89
N THR A 169 5.82 25.52 10.66
CA THR A 169 4.62 25.95 9.97
C THR A 169 4.72 25.50 8.52
N GLY A 170 3.60 25.00 8.00
CA GLY A 170 3.51 24.17 6.82
C GLY A 170 4.34 24.64 5.62
N ASN A 171 4.82 23.65 4.85
CA ASN A 171 5.55 23.73 3.58
C ASN A 171 7.09 23.82 3.60
N SER A 172 7.77 23.70 4.73
CA SER A 172 9.22 23.46 4.73
C SER A 172 9.56 21.97 4.91
N LEU A 173 9.07 21.13 3.99
CA LEU A 173 9.67 19.82 3.82
C LEU A 173 11.03 20.01 3.11
N HIS A 174 12.00 19.17 3.46
CA HIS A 174 13.33 19.06 2.83
C HIS A 174 13.25 19.22 1.29
N PRO A 175 14.26 19.78 0.57
CA PRO A 175 14.22 20.03 -0.88
C PRO A 175 13.75 18.88 -1.76
N PHE A 176 13.88 17.64 -1.25
CA PHE A 176 13.25 16.45 -1.81
C PHE A 176 11.75 16.67 -2.09
N PHE A 177 10.98 17.19 -1.13
CA PHE A 177 9.54 17.35 -1.21
C PHE A 177 9.07 18.61 -1.96
N THR A 178 9.93 19.64 -2.10
CA THR A 178 9.55 20.88 -2.81
C THR A 178 9.61 20.76 -4.33
N GLN A 179 10.34 19.79 -4.87
CA GLN A 179 10.33 19.48 -6.31
C GLN A 179 9.03 18.81 -6.77
N PHE A 180 8.18 18.34 -5.86
CA PHE A 180 6.97 17.57 -6.20
C PHE A 180 5.74 18.41 -6.54
N ASN A 181 5.82 19.74 -6.45
CA ASN A 181 4.75 20.65 -6.86
C ASN A 181 4.88 21.18 -8.30
N LEU A 182 5.86 20.71 -9.08
CA LEU A 182 6.09 21.17 -10.45
C LEU A 182 6.36 20.00 -11.40
N LYS A 183 5.28 19.32 -11.83
CA LYS A 183 5.00 18.87 -13.21
C LYS A 183 3.80 17.93 -13.25
#